data_AF-A0A0F9DRJ3-F1
#
_entry.id   AF-A0A0F9DRJ3-F1
#
_cell.length_a   1.000
_cell.length_b   1.000
_cell.length_c   1.000
_cell.angle_alpha   90.00
_cell.angle_beta   90.00
_cell.angle_gamma   90.00
#
_symmetry.space_group_name_H-M   'P 1'
#
loop_
_entity.id
_entity.type
_entity.pdbx_description
1 polymer ?
#
loop_
_entity_poly.entity_id
_entity_poly.type
_entity_poly.pdbx_seq_one_letter_code
_entity_poly.pdbx_strand_id
1 'polypeptide(L)'
;MMKTWNDNMDSLAEFIWRMADDRPIIKVYAYSWGGAAAMKLAKSLKKRGLKIQVMVLSDAVYRHSYWLGNWRAFVRCFKIAVPSNVGPVWWFRQKSKFGKLSGHDIVADQSSVGFDKAIILQPTWCKCSHQYMDDNLKFHNKVLEVARG
;
A
#
# COMPACT_ATOMS: atom_id res chain seq x y z
N MET A 1 -2.57 -10.77 10.00
CA MET A 1 -2.04 -11.90 9.22
C MET A 1 -0.89 -11.39 8.37
N MET A 2 0.30 -11.99 8.47
CA MET A 2 1.45 -11.63 7.64
C MET A 2 1.34 -12.32 6.28
N LYS A 3 1.66 -11.60 5.20
CA LYS A 3 1.60 -12.09 3.82
C LYS A 3 2.79 -11.62 3.03
N THR A 4 3.22 -12.42 2.06
CA THR A 4 4.26 -12.04 1.11
C THR A 4 3.66 -11.34 -0.10
N TRP A 5 4.49 -10.61 -0.83
CA TRP A 5 4.06 -9.79 -1.98
C TRP A 5 3.56 -10.62 -3.18
N ASN A 6 3.84 -11.93 -3.20
CA ASN A 6 3.42 -12.87 -4.24
C ASN A 6 2.25 -13.76 -3.83
N ASP A 7 1.74 -13.64 -2.60
CA ASP A 7 0.57 -14.37 -2.14
C ASP A 7 -0.69 -14.01 -2.95
N ASN A 8 -1.66 -14.93 -2.96
CA ASN A 8 -2.96 -14.69 -3.58
C ASN A 8 -3.82 -13.75 -2.73
N MET A 9 -3.75 -12.47 -3.05
CA MET A 9 -4.52 -11.42 -2.36
C MET A 9 -6.03 -11.53 -2.59
N ASP A 10 -6.49 -12.19 -3.66
CA ASP A 10 -7.92 -12.39 -3.88
C ASP A 10 -8.49 -13.45 -2.94
N SER A 11 -7.76 -14.57 -2.74
CA SER A 11 -8.10 -15.57 -1.73
C SER A 11 -8.08 -15.00 -0.32
N LEU A 12 -7.14 -14.10 -0.01
CA LEU A 12 -7.15 -13.39 1.27
C LEU A 12 -8.38 -12.47 1.40
N ALA A 13 -8.74 -11.74 0.36
CA ALA A 13 -9.93 -10.88 0.37
C ALA A 13 -11.21 -11.71 0.54
N GLU A 14 -11.29 -12.88 -0.08
CA GLU A 14 -12.40 -13.82 0.11
C GLU A 14 -12.46 -14.35 1.54
N PHE A 15 -11.33 -14.75 2.10
CA PHE A 15 -11.26 -15.18 3.50
C PHE A 15 -11.75 -14.07 4.45
N ILE A 16 -11.25 -12.84 4.30
CA ILE A 16 -11.70 -11.70 5.10
C ILE A 16 -13.20 -11.48 4.95
N TRP A 17 -13.71 -11.52 3.71
CA TRP A 17 -15.13 -11.31 3.45
C TRP A 17 -16.04 -12.39 4.05
N ARG A 18 -15.63 -13.66 4.02
CA ARG A 18 -16.41 -14.76 4.62
C ARG A 18 -16.38 -14.77 6.14
N MET A 19 -15.29 -14.26 6.74
CA MET A 19 -15.07 -14.30 8.20
C MET A 19 -15.37 -12.98 8.90
N ALA A 20 -15.70 -11.92 8.15
CA ALA A 20 -15.99 -10.61 8.69
C ALA A 20 -17.38 -10.55 9.32
N ASP A 21 -17.48 -9.85 10.45
CA ASP A 21 -18.76 -9.32 10.94
C ASP A 21 -19.32 -8.27 9.96
N ASP A 22 -20.53 -7.77 10.20
CA ASP A 22 -21.21 -6.79 9.31
C ASP A 22 -20.37 -5.54 8.99
N ARG A 23 -19.44 -5.16 9.86
CA ARG A 23 -18.58 -3.97 9.72
C ARG A 23 -17.14 -4.25 10.16
N PRO A 24 -16.34 -4.98 9.35
CA PRO A 24 -14.99 -5.34 9.74
C PRO A 24 -14.08 -4.11 9.71
N ILE A 25 -13.21 -4.00 10.72
CA ILE A 25 -12.15 -3.01 10.74
C ILE A 25 -10.93 -3.59 10.01
N ILE A 26 -10.66 -3.09 8.81
CA ILE A 26 -9.53 -3.56 7.99
C ILE A 26 -8.46 -2.47 7.94
N LYS A 27 -7.27 -2.77 8.47
CA LYS A 27 -6.08 -1.91 8.43
C LYS A 27 -4.97 -2.64 7.70
N VAL A 28 -4.26 -1.97 6.80
CA VAL A 28 -3.23 -2.59 5.96
C VAL A 28 -1.90 -1.89 6.13
N TYR A 29 -0.85 -2.67 6.37
CA TYR A 29 0.53 -2.21 6.49
C TYR A 29 1.38 -2.96 5.47
N ALA A 30 2.16 -2.24 4.68
CA ALA A 30 2.91 -2.86 3.59
C ALA A 30 4.25 -2.16 3.34
N TYR A 31 5.23 -2.96 2.95
CA TYR A 31 6.60 -2.51 2.66
C TYR A 31 7.03 -2.97 1.27
N SER A 32 7.74 -2.10 0.53
CA SER A 32 8.32 -2.40 -0.78
C SER A 32 7.31 -3.02 -1.76
N TRP A 33 7.57 -4.23 -2.27
CA TRP A 33 6.67 -4.97 -3.17
C TRP A 33 5.34 -5.36 -2.49
N GLY A 34 5.31 -5.39 -1.16
CA GLY A 34 4.07 -5.49 -0.38
C GLY A 34 3.11 -4.34 -0.68
N GLY A 35 3.58 -3.16 -1.11
CA GLY A 35 2.72 -2.06 -1.55
C GLY A 35 1.87 -2.44 -2.76
N ALA A 36 2.45 -3.12 -3.75
CA ALA A 36 1.69 -3.64 -4.89
C ALA A 36 0.69 -4.73 -4.50
N ALA A 37 1.06 -5.59 -3.54
CA ALA A 37 0.13 -6.58 -2.98
C ALA A 37 -1.02 -5.92 -2.23
N ALA A 38 -0.76 -4.86 -1.46
CA ALA A 38 -1.79 -4.07 -0.78
C ALA A 38 -2.77 -3.44 -1.78
N MET A 39 -2.30 -2.96 -2.93
CA MET A 39 -3.20 -2.47 -3.99
C MET A 39 -4.08 -3.58 -4.58
N LYS A 40 -3.53 -4.79 -4.78
CA LYS A 40 -4.31 -5.95 -5.24
C LYS A 40 -5.37 -6.32 -4.22
N LEU A 41 -5.00 -6.40 -2.94
CA LEU A 41 -5.91 -6.67 -1.84
C LEU A 41 -7.02 -5.61 -1.77
N ALA A 42 -6.67 -4.32 -1.84
CA ALA A 42 -7.65 -3.22 -1.83
C ALA A 42 -8.68 -3.35 -2.97
N LYS A 43 -8.22 -3.66 -4.20
CA LYS A 43 -9.12 -3.90 -5.34
C LYS A 43 -10.01 -5.11 -5.13
N SER A 44 -9.47 -6.22 -4.61
CA SER A 44 -10.24 -7.43 -4.33
C SER A 44 -11.26 -7.24 -3.20
N LEU A 45 -10.94 -6.45 -2.17
CA LEU A 45 -11.87 -6.05 -1.12
C LEU A 45 -12.96 -5.11 -1.65
N LYS A 46 -12.60 -4.16 -2.53
CA LYS A 46 -13.56 -3.25 -3.18
C LYS A 46 -14.66 -4.01 -3.91
N LYS A 47 -14.30 -5.06 -4.67
CA LYS A 47 -15.27 -5.92 -5.38
C LYS A 47 -16.26 -6.61 -4.44
N ARG A 48 -15.89 -6.76 -3.17
CA ARG A 48 -16.69 -7.43 -2.11
C ARG A 48 -17.39 -6.41 -1.19
N GLY A 49 -17.40 -5.13 -1.54
CA GLY A 49 -18.04 -4.07 -0.76
C GLY A 49 -17.30 -3.68 0.52
N LEU A 50 -16.07 -4.18 0.73
CA LEU A 50 -15.29 -3.93 1.94
C LEU A 50 -14.38 -2.70 1.79
N LYS A 51 -14.27 -1.92 2.87
CA LYS A 51 -13.42 -0.73 2.97
C LYS A 51 -12.19 -1.01 3.83
N ILE A 52 -11.05 -0.46 3.42
CA ILE A 52 -9.85 -0.40 4.24
C ILE A 52 -9.90 0.92 5.00
N GLN A 53 -9.94 0.87 6.34
CA GLN A 53 -10.03 2.06 7.18
C GLN A 53 -8.79 2.93 7.05
N VAL A 54 -7.60 2.33 7.14
CA VAL A 54 -6.31 3.00 7.02
C VAL A 54 -5.31 2.10 6.31
N MET A 55 -4.44 2.72 5.52
CA MET A 55 -3.29 2.07 4.92
C MET A 55 -1.99 2.80 5.31
N VAL A 56 -0.96 2.03 5.66
CA VAL A 56 0.39 2.55 5.92
C VAL A 56 1.38 1.85 4.99
N LEU A 57 2.08 2.63 4.18
CA LEU A 57 3.03 2.14 3.17
C LEU A 57 4.45 2.57 3.51
N SER A 58 5.41 1.65 3.45
CA SER A 58 6.84 1.95 3.56
C SER A 58 7.55 1.65 2.25
N ASP A 59 8.05 2.70 1.59
CA ASP A 59 8.82 2.66 0.34
C ASP A 59 8.22 1.74 -0.73
N ALA A 60 6.89 1.82 -0.90
CA ALA A 60 6.12 0.95 -1.78
C ALA A 60 6.58 1.05 -3.24
N VAL A 61 6.65 -0.10 -3.92
CA VAL A 61 7.21 -0.22 -5.28
C VAL A 61 6.13 -0.66 -6.27
N TYR A 62 6.13 -0.04 -7.46
CA TYR A 62 5.27 -0.43 -8.57
C TYR A 62 5.62 -1.84 -9.06
N ARG A 63 4.59 -2.65 -9.30
CA ARG A 63 4.75 -3.99 -9.88
C ARG A 63 3.76 -4.18 -11.03
N HIS A 64 4.24 -4.68 -12.15
CA HIS A 64 3.39 -5.02 -13.28
C HIS A 64 2.89 -6.47 -13.18
N SER A 65 1.90 -6.82 -14.01
CA SER A 65 1.32 -8.15 -14.05
C SER A 65 2.23 -9.16 -14.74
N TYR A 66 2.96 -8.74 -15.78
CA TYR A 66 3.93 -9.57 -16.49
C TYR A 66 5.35 -9.29 -16.02
N TRP A 67 6.19 -10.33 -15.98
CA TRP A 67 7.54 -10.29 -15.40
C TRP A 67 8.43 -9.21 -16.03
N LEU A 68 8.46 -9.13 -17.36
CA LEU A 68 9.25 -8.11 -18.06
C LEU A 68 8.84 -6.69 -17.65
N GLY A 69 7.58 -6.45 -17.31
CA GLY A 69 7.08 -5.13 -16.91
C GLY A 69 7.59 -4.66 -15.54
N ASN A 70 8.25 -5.53 -14.78
CA ASN A 70 8.79 -5.18 -13.47
C ASN A 70 10.06 -4.31 -13.54
N TRP A 71 10.66 -4.10 -14.73
CA TRP A 71 11.71 -3.08 -14.87
C TRP A 71 11.21 -1.69 -14.43
N ARG A 72 9.89 -1.46 -14.51
CA ARG A 72 9.22 -0.23 -14.04
C ARG A 72 9.36 -0.01 -12.54
N ALA A 73 9.63 -1.07 -11.77
CA ALA A 73 9.99 -0.99 -10.35
C ALA A 73 11.27 -0.18 -10.12
N PHE A 74 12.14 -0.06 -11.12
CA PHE A 74 13.40 0.68 -11.04
C PHE A 74 13.27 2.11 -11.60
N VAL A 75 12.12 2.47 -12.17
CA VAL A 75 11.90 3.76 -12.82
C VAL A 75 10.85 4.57 -12.06
N ARG A 76 11.24 5.76 -11.62
CA ARG A 76 10.46 6.59 -10.68
C ARG A 76 9.24 7.28 -11.30
N CYS A 77 9.07 7.23 -12.62
CA CYS A 77 7.96 7.91 -13.31
C CYS A 77 6.61 7.19 -13.13
N PHE A 78 6.62 5.93 -12.69
CA PHE A 78 5.39 5.19 -12.42
C PHE A 78 4.82 5.56 -11.05
N LYS A 79 3.49 5.57 -10.97
CA LYS A 79 2.76 5.93 -9.74
C LYS A 79 1.94 4.73 -9.29
N ILE A 80 1.78 4.59 -7.98
CA ILE A 80 0.90 3.59 -7.38
C ILE A 80 -0.44 4.27 -7.10
N ALA A 81 -1.46 3.84 -7.85
CA ALA A 81 -2.82 4.36 -7.70
C ALA A 81 -3.57 3.59 -6.60
N VAL A 82 -4.00 4.30 -5.56
CA VAL A 82 -4.76 3.75 -4.44
C VAL A 82 -6.26 3.78 -4.75
N PRO A 83 -6.95 2.62 -4.67
CA PRO A 83 -8.39 2.55 -4.90
C PRO A 83 -9.23 3.38 -3.91
N SER A 84 -10.41 3.81 -4.34
CA SER A 84 -11.35 4.61 -3.53
C SER A 84 -11.86 3.99 -2.23
N ASN A 85 -11.82 2.65 -2.09
CA ASN A 85 -12.27 1.99 -0.85
C ASN A 85 -11.23 2.04 0.28
N VAL A 86 -10.10 2.72 0.05
CA VAL A 86 -9.06 2.94 1.05
C VAL A 86 -9.26 4.31 1.67
N GLY A 87 -9.31 4.37 2.99
CA GLY A 87 -9.30 5.61 3.76
C GLY A 87 -7.93 6.32 3.70
N PRO A 88 -7.53 7.02 4.78
CA PRO A 88 -6.25 7.72 4.80
C PRO A 88 -5.06 6.82 4.55
N VAL A 89 -4.16 7.28 3.68
CA VAL A 89 -2.91 6.59 3.34
C VAL A 89 -1.73 7.38 3.88
N TRP A 90 -1.09 6.81 4.89
CA TRP A 90 0.23 7.24 5.34
C TRP A 90 1.28 6.54 4.50
N TRP A 91 2.28 7.27 4.02
CA TRP A 91 3.36 6.66 3.27
C TRP A 91 4.72 7.27 3.61
N PHE A 92 5.69 6.39 3.72
CA PHE A 92 7.06 6.68 4.10
C PHE A 92 7.94 6.43 2.89
N ARG A 93 8.87 7.33 2.64
CA ARG A 93 9.75 7.27 1.47
C ARG A 93 11.18 7.52 1.84
N GLN A 94 12.09 6.72 1.32
CA GLN A 94 13.51 6.98 1.55
C GLN A 94 14.00 8.23 0.80
N LYS A 95 14.94 8.93 1.42
CA LYS A 95 15.74 9.96 0.75
C LYS A 95 16.83 9.26 -0.07
N SER A 96 16.48 8.88 -1.30
CA SER A 96 17.37 8.22 -2.25
C SER A 96 18.04 9.22 -3.20
N LYS A 97 19.34 9.02 -3.48
CA LYS A 97 20.06 9.70 -4.57
C LYS A 97 19.59 9.15 -5.93
N PHE A 98 19.63 9.98 -6.96
CA PHE A 98 19.26 9.59 -8.33
C PHE A 98 19.94 8.25 -8.73
N GLY A 99 19.16 7.31 -9.27
CA GLY A 99 19.65 5.98 -9.68
C GLY A 99 19.62 4.88 -8.59
N LYS A 100 19.29 5.18 -7.34
CA LYS A 100 19.08 4.14 -6.31
C LYS A 100 17.61 3.72 -6.21
N LEU A 101 17.39 2.41 -6.00
CA LEU A 101 16.09 1.81 -5.68
C LEU A 101 15.36 2.67 -4.64
N SER A 102 14.12 3.08 -4.95
CA SER A 102 13.28 3.89 -4.08
C SER A 102 11.81 3.66 -4.37
N GLY A 103 10.97 3.82 -3.36
CA GLY A 103 9.53 3.77 -3.52
C GLY A 103 8.99 4.79 -4.54
N HIS A 104 7.89 4.40 -5.17
CA HIS A 104 7.16 5.20 -6.14
C HIS A 104 6.24 6.21 -5.46
N ASP A 105 5.80 7.20 -6.24
CA ASP A 105 4.80 8.14 -5.76
C ASP A 105 3.46 7.43 -5.58
N ILE A 106 2.77 7.76 -4.49
CA ILE A 106 1.42 7.28 -4.20
C ILE A 106 0.43 8.35 -4.64
N VAL A 107 -0.61 7.95 -5.36
CA VAL A 107 -1.69 8.84 -5.82
C VAL A 107 -3.05 8.18 -5.63
N ALA A 108 -4.11 8.97 -5.54
CA ALA A 108 -5.46 8.42 -5.56
C ALA A 108 -5.79 7.93 -6.98
N ASP A 109 -6.54 6.83 -7.10
CA ASP A 109 -7.01 6.32 -8.39
C ASP A 109 -8.04 7.29 -9.00
N GLN A 110 -7.66 7.89 -10.14
CA GLN A 110 -8.47 8.87 -10.87
C GLN A 110 -9.70 8.25 -11.56
N SER A 111 -9.75 6.93 -11.73
CA SER A 111 -10.90 6.24 -12.33
C SER A 111 -12.13 6.19 -11.42
N SER A 112 -12.01 6.64 -10.16
CA SER A 112 -13.10 6.71 -9.21
C SER A 112 -14.00 7.91 -9.54
N VAL A 113 -15.23 7.65 -10.00
CA VAL A 113 -16.25 8.68 -10.29
C VAL A 113 -16.87 9.12 -8.96
N GLY A 114 -16.74 10.41 -8.59
CA GLY A 114 -17.33 11.00 -7.36
C GLY A 114 -16.32 11.55 -6.33
N PHE A 115 -16.83 11.93 -5.15
CA PHE A 115 -16.06 12.51 -4.04
C PHE A 115 -15.32 11.46 -3.18
N ASP A 116 -15.55 10.17 -3.42
CA ASP A 116 -14.93 9.07 -2.68
C ASP A 116 -13.52 8.77 -3.22
N LYS A 117 -12.58 9.70 -3.07
CA LYS A 117 -11.16 9.46 -3.39
C LYS A 117 -10.39 9.10 -2.12
N ALA A 118 -9.43 8.17 -2.26
CA ALA A 118 -8.51 7.87 -1.17
C ALA A 118 -7.74 9.13 -0.76
N ILE A 119 -7.67 9.38 0.55
CA ILE A 119 -6.96 10.54 1.10
C ILE A 119 -5.48 10.17 1.18
N ILE A 120 -4.68 10.65 0.22
CA ILE A 120 -3.23 10.43 0.22
C ILE A 120 -2.55 11.56 0.98
N LEU A 121 -1.93 11.23 2.12
CA LEU A 121 -1.24 12.21 2.95
C LEU A 121 0.12 12.57 2.34
N GLN A 122 0.79 13.60 2.85
CA GLN A 122 2.12 13.98 2.39
C GLN A 122 3.15 12.89 2.76
N PRO A 123 4.16 12.64 1.90
CA PRO A 123 5.17 11.62 2.17
C PRO A 123 6.01 11.98 3.39
N THR A 124 6.20 11.02 4.27
CA THR A 124 7.19 11.14 5.36
C THR A 124 8.55 10.66 4.88
N TRP A 125 9.48 11.59 4.73
CA TRP A 125 10.83 11.28 4.27
C TRP A 125 11.70 10.66 5.36
N CYS A 126 12.33 9.53 5.02
CA CYS A 126 13.16 8.72 5.90
C CYS A 126 14.62 8.71 5.42
N LYS A 127 15.56 8.81 6.36
CA LYS A 127 17.01 8.73 6.08
C LYS A 127 17.52 7.32 6.38
N CYS A 128 17.10 6.35 5.58
CA CYS A 128 17.60 4.98 5.57
C CYS A 128 17.58 4.45 4.12
N SER A 129 18.30 3.36 3.84
CA SER A 129 18.23 2.71 2.53
C SER A 129 16.97 1.86 2.39
N HIS A 130 16.60 1.55 1.15
CA HIS A 130 15.46 0.68 0.83
C HIS A 130 15.33 -0.51 1.78
N GLN A 131 16.42 -1.28 1.93
CA GLN A 131 16.47 -2.52 2.72
C GLN A 131 16.10 -2.35 4.20
N TYR A 132 16.23 -1.16 4.78
CA TYR A 132 15.98 -0.87 6.21
C TYR A 132 14.81 0.11 6.40
N MET A 133 13.93 0.23 5.41
CA MET A 133 12.73 1.09 5.49
C MET A 133 11.63 0.47 6.36
N ASP A 134 11.60 -0.86 6.49
CA ASP A 134 10.78 -1.56 7.46
C ASP A 134 11.27 -1.31 8.87
N ASP A 135 12.58 -1.36 9.14
CA ASP A 135 13.17 -1.04 10.46
C ASP A 135 13.04 0.44 10.88
N ASN A 136 12.46 1.29 10.03
CA ASN A 136 12.36 2.71 10.33
C ASN A 136 11.42 2.99 11.50
N LEU A 137 11.94 3.61 12.56
CA LEU A 137 11.17 3.93 13.76
C LEU A 137 9.90 4.77 13.48
N LYS A 138 9.94 5.69 12.52
CA LYS A 138 8.76 6.49 12.17
C LYS A 138 7.66 5.63 11.54
N PHE A 139 8.05 4.67 10.69
CA PHE A 139 7.11 3.72 10.11
C PHE A 139 6.52 2.82 11.20
N HIS A 140 7.36 2.20 12.04
CA HIS A 140 6.90 1.37 13.16
C HIS A 140 5.97 2.10 14.12
N ASN A 141 6.33 3.32 14.55
CA ASN A 141 5.50 4.11 15.45
C ASN A 141 4.13 4.41 14.83
N LYS A 142 4.09 4.77 13.53
CA LYS A 142 2.83 5.02 12.83
C LYS A 142 1.98 3.75 12.67
N VAL A 143 2.61 2.61 12.37
CA VAL A 143 1.92 1.30 12.31
C VAL A 143 1.29 0.98 13.66
N LEU A 144 2.03 1.15 14.77
CA LEU A 144 1.54 0.89 16.12
C LEU A 144 0.44 1.85 16.55
N GLU A 145 0.57 3.14 16.24
CA GLU A 145 -0.45 4.16 16.47
C GLU A 145 -1.77 3.79 15.78
N VAL A 146 -1.71 3.47 14.47
CA VAL A 146 -2.87 3.07 13.68
C VAL A 146 -3.43 1.72 14.12
N ALA A 147 -2.59 0.79 14.58
CA ALA A 147 -3.06 -0.52 15.04
C ALA A 147 -3.90 -0.41 16.32
N ARG A 148 -3.54 0.52 17.23
CA ARG A 148 -4.17 0.68 18.54
C ARG A 148 -5.50 1.45 18.52
N GLY A 149 -5.65 2.41 17.62
CA GLY A 149 -6.92 3.13 17.42
C GLY A 149 -7.63 2.62 16.20
#